data_AF-A0A2D7SZ60-F1
#
_entry.id   AF-A0A2D7SZ60-F1
#
_cell.length_a   1.000
_cell.length_b   1.000
_cell.length_c   1.000
_cell.angle_alpha   90.00
_cell.angle_beta   90.00
_cell.angle_gamma   90.00
#
_symmetry.space_group_name_H-M   'P 1'
#
loop_
_entity.id
_entity.type
_entity.pdbx_description
1 polymer ?
#
loop_
_entity_poly.entity_id
_entity_poly.type
_entity_poly.pdbx_seq_one_letter_code
_entity_poly.pdbx_strand_id
1 'polypeptide(L)' 'QMFLIFNLFRQNIFSPKDLALINSIKINYDIHTLDKIKLDKLIKLWSPYNTIACLLLWESVENKFFFKA' A
#
# COMPACT_ATOMS: atom_id res chain seq x y z
N GLN A 1 -1.46 -10.01 8.45
CA GLN A 1 -1.12 -9.87 7.01
C GLN A 1 0.40 -9.89 6.79
N MET A 2 1.20 -9.25 7.64
CA MET A 2 2.68 -9.34 7.65
C MET A 2 3.24 -10.76 7.50
N PHE A 3 2.76 -11.71 8.30
CA PHE A 3 3.21 -13.11 8.20
C PHE A 3 3.00 -13.70 6.80
N LEU A 4 1.86 -13.40 6.16
CA LEU A 4 1.55 -13.89 4.81
C LEU A 4 2.49 -13.32 3.75
N ILE A 5 2.91 -12.06 3.93
CA ILE A 5 3.81 -11.36 3.02
C ILE A 5 5.24 -11.90 3.17
N PHE A 6 5.78 -11.89 4.39
CA PHE A 6 7.21 -12.12 4.62
C PHE A 6 7.59 -13.59 4.86
N ASN A 7 6.67 -14.43 5.35
CA ASN A 7 6.98 -15.83 5.66
C ASN A 7 6.32 -16.81 4.67
N LEU A 8 5.18 -16.43 4.06
CA LEU A 8 4.47 -17.28 3.09
C LEU A 8 4.47 -16.71 1.67
N PHE A 9 5.17 -15.59 1.43
CA PHE A 9 5.36 -14.98 0.11
C PHE A 9 4.08 -14.83 -0.73
N ARG A 10 2.95 -14.56 -0.07
CA ARG A 10 1.67 -14.36 -0.77
C ARG A 10 1.73 -13.05 -1.53
N GLN A 11 1.43 -13.07 -2.83
CA GLN A 11 1.61 -11.93 -3.74
C GLN A 11 0.43 -10.94 -3.77
N ASN A 12 -0.74 -11.33 -3.27
CA ASN A 12 -1.96 -10.52 -3.33
C ASN A 12 -2.51 -10.16 -1.94
N ILE A 13 -1.67 -9.62 -1.05
CA ILE A 13 -2.05 -9.24 0.32
C ILE A 13 -1.83 -7.75 0.52
N PHE A 14 -2.82 -7.06 1.07
CA PHE A 14 -2.73 -5.67 1.49
C PHE A 14 -3.06 -5.53 2.98
N SER A 15 -2.36 -4.66 3.72
CA SER A 15 -2.63 -4.43 5.14
C SER A 15 -3.24 -3.06 5.46
N PRO A 16 -4.58 -2.95 5.59
CA PRO A 16 -5.28 -1.66 5.71
C PRO A 16 -5.14 -0.99 7.08
N LYS A 17 -4.54 -1.65 8.08
CA LYS A 17 -4.31 -1.08 9.41
C LYS A 17 -2.88 -0.55 9.59
N ASP A 18 -2.03 -0.72 8.59
CA ASP A 18 -0.65 -0.26 8.63
C ASP A 18 -0.60 1.26 8.38
N LEU A 19 -0.12 2.00 9.38
CA LEU A 19 -0.06 3.47 9.32
C LEU A 19 0.95 3.96 8.28
N ALA A 20 2.06 3.24 8.07
CA ALA A 20 3.06 3.61 7.08
C ALA A 20 2.46 3.45 5.66
N LEU A 21 1.73 2.37 5.40
CA LEU A 21 1.02 2.19 4.12
C LEU A 21 -0.05 3.27 3.91
N ILE A 22 -0.86 3.57 4.93
CA ILE A 22 -1.89 4.61 4.84
C ILE A 22 -1.26 5.97 4.51
N ASN A 23 -0.21 6.35 5.24
CA ASN A 23 0.48 7.62 5.02
C ASN A 23 1.16 7.66 3.65
N SER A 24 1.79 6.56 3.25
CA SER A 24 2.38 6.40 1.92
C SER A 24 1.35 6.63 0.82
N ILE A 25 0.16 6.03 0.92
CA ILE A 25 -0.91 6.19 -0.05
C ILE A 25 -1.35 7.66 -0.12
N LYS A 26 -1.54 8.30 1.04
CA LYS A 26 -1.94 9.72 1.08
C LYS A 26 -0.94 10.62 0.36
N ILE A 27 0.36 10.36 0.52
CA ILE A 27 1.41 11.18 -0.09
C ILE A 27 1.59 10.85 -1.59
N ASN A 28 1.68 9.57 -1.95
CA ASN A 28 1.93 9.15 -3.34
C ASN A 28 0.75 9.46 -4.27
N TYR A 29 -0.49 9.39 -3.75
CA TYR A 29 -1.70 9.64 -4.55
C TYR A 29 -2.32 11.02 -4.29
N ASP A 30 -1.65 11.89 -3.52
CA ASP A 30 -2.14 13.22 -3.13
C ASP A 30 -3.57 13.20 -2.55
N ILE A 31 -3.84 12.22 -1.66
CA ILE A 31 -5.15 12.01 -1.02
C ILE A 31 -5.12 12.58 0.39
N HIS A 32 -5.75 13.72 0.63
CA HIS A 32 -5.88 14.29 1.97
C HIS A 32 -6.71 13.40 2.92
N THR A 33 -7.85 12.89 2.45
CA THR A 33 -8.76 12.00 3.20
C THR A 33 -8.91 10.66 2.48
N LEU A 34 -8.32 9.63 3.10
CA LEU A 34 -8.35 8.26 2.60
C LEU A 34 -9.54 7.52 3.21
N ASP A 35 -10.64 7.49 2.48
CA ASP A 35 -11.83 6.73 2.85
C ASP A 35 -11.72 5.28 2.41
N LYS A 36 -12.46 4.39 3.09
CA LYS A 36 -12.49 2.95 2.80
C LYS A 36 -12.79 2.65 1.33
N ILE A 37 -13.69 3.41 0.69
CA ILE A 37 -14.06 3.22 -0.72
C ILE A 37 -12.87 3.50 -1.65
N LYS A 38 -12.09 4.55 -1.39
CA LYS A 38 -10.90 4.87 -2.20
C LYS A 38 -9.82 3.81 -2.02
N LEU A 39 -9.62 3.38 -0.78
CA LEU A 39 -8.67 2.32 -0.46
C LEU A 39 -9.04 1.01 -1.15
N ASP A 40 -10.30 0.59 -1.10
CA ASP A 40 -10.78 -0.63 -1.76
C ASP A 40 -10.64 -0.55 -3.29
N LYS A 41 -10.79 0.63 -3.89
CA LYS A 41 -10.52 0.85 -5.32
C LYS A 41 -9.05 0.63 -5.65
N LEU A 42 -8.13 1.19 -4.86
CA LEU A 42 -6.69 1.02 -5.05
C LEU A 42 -6.26 -0.45 -4.92
N ILE A 43 -6.73 -1.14 -3.88
CA ILE A 43 -6.44 -2.57 -3.66
C ILE A 43 -6.94 -3.42 -4.83
N LYS A 44 -8.08 -3.07 -5.43
CA LYS A 44 -8.58 -3.74 -6.63
C LYS A 44 -7.72 -3.46 -7.85
N LEU A 45 -7.23 -2.23 -8.02
CA LEU A 45 -6.36 -1.85 -9.14
C LEU A 45 -5.00 -2.54 -9.07
N TRP A 46 -4.43 -2.72 -7.88
CA TRP A 46 -3.14 -3.40 -7.70
C TRP A 46 -3.24 -4.92 -7.76
N SER A 47 -4.45 -5.50 -7.67
CA SER A 47 -4.63 -6.95 -7.77
C SER A 47 -4.20 -7.45 -9.17
N PRO A 48 -3.47 -8.58 -9.28
CA PRO A 48 -3.18 -9.57 -8.24
C PRO A 48 -1.86 -9.35 -7.46
N TYR A 49 -1.28 -8.15 -7.52
CA TYR A 49 0.04 -7.81 -6.99
C TYR A 49 0.01 -6.84 -5.80
N ASN A 50 -1.03 -6.91 -4.98
CA ASN A 50 -1.19 -6.05 -3.80
C ASN A 50 0.03 -6.06 -2.85
N THR A 51 0.73 -7.19 -2.74
CA THR A 51 1.93 -7.29 -1.92
C THR A 51 3.07 -6.44 -2.49
N ILE A 52 3.23 -6.42 -3.82
CA ILE A 52 4.27 -5.60 -4.48
C ILE A 52 3.97 -4.12 -4.28
N ALA A 53 2.69 -3.72 -4.41
CA ALA A 53 2.27 -2.36 -4.11
C ALA A 53 2.61 -1.98 -2.65
N CYS A 54 2.37 -2.86 -1.67
CA CYS A 54 2.76 -2.60 -0.28
C CYS A 54 4.27 -2.39 -0.12
N LEU A 55 5.09 -3.23 -0.76
CA LEU A 55 6.56 -3.12 -0.68
C LEU A 55 7.06 -1.77 -1.23
N LEU A 56 6.55 -1.35 -2.40
CA LEU A 56 6.89 -0.06 -2.99
C LEU A 56 6.43 1.12 -2.11
N LEU A 57 5.24 1.01 -1.52
CA LEU A 57 4.71 2.04 -0.62
C LEU A 57 5.53 2.14 0.68
N TRP A 58 6.01 1.03 1.23
CA TRP A 58 6.94 1.05 2.37
C TRP A 58 8.29 1.64 1.99
N GLU A 59 8.86 1.23 0.86
CA GLU A 59 10.13 1.76 0.36
C GLU A 59 10.05 3.29 0.13
N SER A 60 8.93 3.76 -0.39
CA SER A 60 8.64 5.18 -0.57
C SER A 60 8.72 5.97 0.73
N VAL A 61 8.17 5.43 1.82
CA VAL A 61 8.19 6.08 3.14
C VAL A 61 9.58 6.03 3.76
N GLU A 62 10.25 4.89 3.68
CA GLU A 62 11.59 4.69 4.23
C GLU A 62 12.61 5.62 3.58
N ASN A 63 12.63 5.64 2.24
CA ASN A 63 13.57 6.44 1.46
C ASN A 63 13.09 7.89 1.23
N LYS A 64 11.87 8.23 1.71
CA LYS A 64 11.19 9.52 1.45
C LYS A 64 11.13 9.87 -0.04
N PHE A 65 11.03 8.85 -0.89
CA PHE A 65 10.90 8.98 -2.33
C PHE A 65 9.43 8.74 -2.71
N PHE A 66 8.75 9.78 -3.21
CA PHE A 66 7.32 9.71 -3.50
C PHE A 66 7.07 9.75 -4.99
N PHE A 67 6.39 8.72 -5.48
CA PHE A 67 5.88 8.59 -6.82
C PHE A 67 4.61 9.45 -6.88
N LYS A 68 4.73 10.70 -7.36
CA LYS A 68 3.55 11.54 -7.61
C LYS A 68 2.75 10.89 -8.74
N ALA A 69 1.69 10.15 -8.39
CA ALA A 69 0.83 9.43 -9.32
C ALA A 69 -0.21 10.34 -9.99
#